data_AF-A0A9N9PAI0-F1
#
_entry.id   AF-A0A9N9PAI0-F1
#
_cell.length_a   1.000
_cell.length_b   1.000
_cell.length_c   1.000
_cell.angle_alpha   90.00
_cell.angle_beta   90.00
_cell.angle_gamma   90.00
#
_symmetry.space_group_name_H-M   'P 1'
#
loop_
_entity.id
_entity.type
_entity.pdbx_description
1 polymer ?
#
loop_
_entity_poly.entity_id
_entity_poly.type
_entity_poly.pdbx_seq_one_letter_code
_entity_poly.pdbx_strand_id
1 'polypeptide(L)'
;VMQNKEDLAIWLKNIDEFGFCFIDNVPPTIKETEELAKRICFIRESHYGKFWDFTANMEHGDTAYTTLALKAHTDNTYFTDPSG
;
A
#
# COMPACT_ATOMS: atom_id res chain seq x y z
N VAL A 1 12.56 -6.82 9.30
CA VAL A 1 11.70 -5.60 9.49
C VAL A 1 10.68 -5.70 10.63
N MET A 2 10.02 -6.85 10.86
CA MET A 2 9.02 -6.98 11.95
C MET A 2 9.63 -7.22 13.34
N GLN A 3 10.81 -7.86 13.42
CA GLN A 3 11.35 -8.39 14.68
C GLN A 3 12.24 -7.41 15.46
N ASN A 4 12.90 -6.48 14.79
CA ASN A 4 13.86 -5.56 15.41
C ASN A 4 13.76 -4.15 14.80
N LYS A 5 14.44 -3.19 15.43
CA LYS A 5 14.37 -1.77 15.04
C LYS A 5 15.41 -1.42 14.00
N GLU A 6 16.53 -2.12 13.97
CA GLU A 6 17.64 -1.91 13.06
C GLU A 6 17.21 -2.19 11.61
N ASP A 7 16.56 -3.33 11.37
CA ASP A 7 16.01 -3.68 10.06
C ASP A 7 14.89 -2.73 9.64
N LEU A 8 14.06 -2.28 10.59
CA LEU A 8 13.03 -1.29 10.32
C LEU A 8 13.68 0.04 9.88
N ALA A 9 14.72 0.49 10.56
CA ALA A 9 15.42 1.72 10.20
C ALA A 9 16.05 1.64 8.81
N ILE A 10 16.65 0.50 8.45
CA ILE A 10 17.19 0.27 7.09
C ILE A 10 16.05 0.32 6.05
N TRP A 11 14.93 -0.34 6.33
CA TRP A 11 13.78 -0.35 5.44
C TRP A 11 13.21 1.06 5.22
N LEU A 12 13.00 1.83 6.29
CA LEU A 12 12.49 3.21 6.21
C LEU A 12 13.47 4.12 5.48
N LYS A 13 14.78 3.97 5.71
CA LYS A 13 15.80 4.73 4.98
C LYS A 13 15.78 4.42 3.48
N ASN A 14 15.62 3.16 3.09
CA ASN A 14 15.54 2.79 1.69
C ASN A 14 14.25 3.30 1.02
N ILE A 15 13.12 3.34 1.74
CA ILE A 15 11.90 3.98 1.22
C ILE A 15 12.14 5.48 1.01
N ASP A 16 12.77 6.18 1.95
CA ASP A 16 13.09 7.61 1.85
C ASP A 16 14.05 7.91 0.69
N GLU A 17 15.07 7.08 0.49
CA GLU A 17 16.11 7.28 -0.53
C GLU A 17 15.65 6.89 -1.95
N PHE A 18 14.92 5.78 -2.09
CA PHE A 18 14.57 5.18 -3.40
C PHE A 18 13.09 5.27 -3.76
N GLY A 19 12.21 5.60 -2.81
CA GLY A 19 10.76 5.68 -2.99
C GLY A 19 10.01 4.33 -2.93
N PHE A 20 10.70 3.20 -2.83
CA PHE A 20 10.07 1.88 -2.71
C PHE A 20 11.03 0.81 -2.13
N CYS A 21 10.48 -0.32 -1.69
CA CYS A 21 11.21 -1.51 -1.24
C CYS A 21 10.42 -2.79 -1.53
N PHE A 22 11.13 -3.91 -1.69
CA PHE A 22 10.53 -5.25 -1.68
C PHE A 22 10.76 -5.92 -0.33
N ILE A 23 9.70 -6.51 0.24
CA ILE A 23 9.78 -7.34 1.45
C ILE A 23 9.35 -8.75 1.07
N ASP A 24 10.30 -9.69 1.12
CA ASP A 24 10.03 -11.10 0.82
C ASP A 24 9.43 -11.84 2.01
N ASN A 25 8.83 -13.01 1.74
CA ASN A 25 8.31 -13.96 2.74
C ASN A 25 7.20 -13.41 3.65
N VAL A 26 6.43 -12.42 3.17
CA VAL A 26 5.17 -12.03 3.81
C VAL A 26 4.11 -13.09 3.47
N PRO A 27 3.41 -13.68 4.46
CA PRO A 27 2.30 -14.58 4.16
C PRO A 27 1.25 -13.89 3.27
N PRO A 28 0.72 -14.57 2.23
CA PRO A 28 -0.14 -13.96 1.21
C PRO A 28 -1.57 -13.79 1.74
N THR A 29 -1.73 -12.89 2.69
CA THR A 29 -2.92 -12.70 3.50
C THR A 29 -3.13 -11.21 3.74
N ILE A 30 -4.40 -10.78 3.75
CA ILE A 30 -4.78 -9.38 3.99
C ILE A 30 -4.22 -8.91 5.34
N LYS A 31 -4.39 -9.74 6.37
CA LYS A 31 -3.97 -9.44 7.74
C LYS A 31 -2.47 -9.20 7.84
N GLU A 32 -1.65 -10.10 7.31
CA GLU A 32 -0.19 -9.98 7.40
C GLU A 32 0.34 -8.80 6.57
N THR A 33 -0.31 -8.48 5.45
CA THR A 33 0.03 -7.27 4.66
C THR A 33 -0.35 -6.00 5.41
N GLU A 34 -1.54 -5.96 6.02
CA GLU A 34 -2.00 -4.83 6.82
C GLU A 34 -1.10 -4.60 8.04
N GLU A 35 -0.69 -5.65 8.75
CA GLU A 35 0.23 -5.53 9.89
C GLU A 35 1.64 -5.07 9.48
N LEU A 36 2.12 -5.47 8.29
CA LEU A 36 3.37 -4.96 7.74
C LEU A 36 3.27 -3.46 7.41
N ALA A 37 2.17 -3.01 6.79
CA ALA A 37 1.95 -1.59 6.53
C ALA A 37 1.88 -0.78 7.84
N LYS A 38 1.15 -1.31 8.85
CA LYS A 38 1.05 -0.74 10.19
C LYS A 38 2.39 -0.63 10.94
N ARG A 39 3.39 -1.41 10.53
CA ARG A 39 4.74 -1.33 11.09
C ARG A 39 5.43 0.00 10.76
N ILE A 40 5.11 0.59 9.60
CA ILE A 40 5.61 1.90 9.17
C ILE A 40 4.78 3.00 9.83
N CYS A 41 3.47 3.00 9.60
CA CYS A 41 2.55 4.04 10.06
C CYS A 41 1.10 3.53 10.08
N PHE A 42 0.16 4.31 10.58
CA PHE A 42 -1.27 3.97 10.52
C PHE A 42 -1.77 3.91 9.06
N ILE A 43 -2.84 3.13 8.83
CA ILE A 43 -3.54 3.10 7.55
C ILE A 43 -4.40 4.36 7.42
N ARG A 44 -4.20 5.13 6.34
CA ARG A 44 -5.01 6.30 6.02
C ARG A 44 -6.33 5.87 5.38
N GLU A 45 -7.42 6.02 6.12
CA GLU A 45 -8.76 5.70 5.62
C GLU A 45 -9.19 6.67 4.50
N SER A 46 -9.78 6.12 3.43
CA SER A 46 -10.31 6.87 2.30
C SER A 46 -11.77 6.48 2.03
N HIS A 47 -12.41 7.05 1.00
CA HIS A 47 -13.76 6.62 0.60
C HIS A 47 -13.79 5.19 0.03
N TYR A 48 -12.64 4.59 -0.29
CA TYR A 48 -12.52 3.17 -0.63
C TYR A 48 -12.45 2.26 0.61
N GLY A 49 -12.41 2.83 1.82
CA GLY A 49 -12.28 2.11 3.09
C GLY A 49 -10.88 2.25 3.71
N LYS A 50 -10.58 1.37 4.68
CA LYS A 50 -9.31 1.35 5.43
C LYS A 50 -8.23 0.57 4.68
N PHE A 51 -8.29 -0.75 4.74
CA PHE A 51 -7.41 -1.69 4.06
C PHE A 51 -8.30 -2.68 3.32
N TRP A 52 -7.96 -3.01 2.10
CA TRP A 52 -8.82 -3.81 1.24
C TRP A 52 -7.98 -4.63 0.28
N ASP A 53 -8.52 -5.76 -0.17
CA ASP A 53 -7.97 -6.59 -1.23
C ASP A 53 -8.71 -6.34 -2.55
N PHE A 54 -7.96 -6.38 -3.64
CA PHE A 54 -8.45 -5.96 -4.94
C PHE A 54 -8.94 -7.13 -5.79
N THR A 55 -10.12 -6.97 -6.39
CA THR A 55 -10.64 -7.83 -7.47
C THR A 55 -11.25 -6.97 -8.57
N ALA A 56 -11.07 -7.35 -9.84
CA ALA A 56 -11.69 -6.68 -10.99
C ALA A 56 -13.20 -6.98 -11.10
N ASN A 57 -14.00 -6.40 -10.21
CA ASN A 57 -15.43 -6.65 -10.04
C ASN A 57 -16.33 -5.40 -10.21
N MET A 58 -15.77 -4.26 -10.63
CA MET A 58 -16.43 -2.95 -10.77
C MET A 58 -17.06 -2.36 -9.50
N GLU A 59 -16.69 -2.85 -8.31
CA GLU A 59 -17.39 -2.51 -7.06
C GLU A 59 -17.34 -1.02 -6.69
N HIS A 60 -16.28 -0.30 -7.04
CA HIS A 60 -16.10 1.11 -6.66
C HIS A 60 -16.14 2.11 -7.81
N GLY A 61 -16.57 1.70 -9.02
CA GLY A 61 -16.66 2.60 -10.17
C GLY A 61 -15.32 3.21 -10.62
N ASP A 62 -14.20 2.64 -10.18
CA ASP A 62 -12.84 3.05 -10.50
C ASP A 62 -12.24 2.09 -11.53
N THR A 63 -11.41 2.61 -12.44
CA THR A 63 -10.73 1.82 -13.48
C THR A 63 -9.83 0.73 -12.92
N ALA A 64 -9.37 0.88 -11.67
CA ALA A 64 -8.71 -0.19 -10.93
C ALA A 64 -9.54 -1.47 -10.99
N TYR A 65 -10.87 -1.41 -10.82
CA TYR A 65 -11.79 -2.56 -10.75
C TYR A 65 -12.27 -3.07 -12.10
N THR A 66 -11.55 -2.72 -13.17
CA THR A 66 -11.79 -3.22 -14.53
C THR A 66 -10.69 -4.20 -14.94
N THR A 67 -10.83 -4.80 -16.12
CA THR A 67 -9.75 -5.56 -16.78
C THR A 67 -8.93 -4.70 -17.74
N LEU A 68 -9.15 -3.37 -17.76
CA LEU A 68 -8.42 -2.45 -18.63
C LEU A 68 -7.00 -2.23 -18.09
N ALA A 69 -6.05 -2.04 -19.01
CA ALA A 69 -4.68 -1.74 -18.64
C ALA A 69 -4.57 -0.34 -18.03
N LEU A 70 -3.97 -0.26 -16.85
CA LEU A 70 -3.60 1.00 -16.22
C LEU A 70 -2.18 1.40 -16.64
N LYS A 71 -2.02 2.65 -17.11
CA LYS A 71 -0.68 3.22 -17.35
C LYS A 71 -0.02 3.57 -16.01
N ALA A 72 1.28 3.89 -16.03
CA ALA A 72 1.94 4.46 -14.85
C ALA A 72 1.17 5.69 -14.34
N HIS A 73 0.84 5.69 -13.05
CA HIS A 73 0.06 6.72 -12.36
C HIS A 73 0.43 6.77 -10.88
N THR A 74 -0.08 7.78 -10.18
CA THR A 74 -0.09 7.86 -8.72
C THR A 74 -1.54 7.88 -8.24
N ASP A 75 -1.78 7.26 -7.09
CA ASP A 75 -3.12 7.10 -6.54
C ASP A 75 -3.64 8.39 -5.89
N ASN A 76 -4.96 8.50 -5.84
CA ASN A 76 -5.67 9.53 -5.06
C ASN A 76 -5.35 11.00 -5.40
N THR A 77 -4.91 11.29 -6.63
CA THR A 77 -4.56 12.66 -7.08
C THR A 77 -5.74 13.64 -7.08
N TYR A 78 -6.97 13.15 -6.95
CA TYR A 78 -8.18 13.97 -6.80
C TYR A 78 -8.41 14.46 -5.35
N PHE A 79 -7.65 13.99 -4.36
CA PHE A 79 -7.65 14.58 -3.02
C PHE A 79 -6.71 15.78 -2.95
N THR A 80 -7.05 16.76 -2.11
CA THR A 80 -6.15 17.90 -1.79
C THR A 80 -4.84 17.44 -1.15
N ASP A 81 -4.87 16.31 -0.47
CA ASP A 81 -3.73 15.65 0.14
C ASP A 81 -3.74 14.15 -0.24
N PRO A 82 -3.06 13.78 -1.35
CA PRO A 82 -2.98 12.41 -1.83
C PRO A 82 -2.26 11.49 -0.84
N SER A 83 -2.46 10.19 -0.97
CA SER A 83 -1.75 9.19 -0.15
C SER A 83 -0.25 9.15 -0.52
N GLY A 84 0.62 9.15 0.47
CA GLY A 84 2.09 9.12 0.34
C GLY A 84 2.79 8.99 1.69
#